data_AF-A0A379JKD6-F1
#
_entry.id   AF-A0A379JKD6-F1
#
_cell.length_a   1.000
_cell.length_b   1.000
_cell.length_c   1.000
_cell.angle_alpha   90.00
_cell.angle_beta   90.00
_cell.angle_gamma   90.00
#
_symmetry.space_group_name_H-M   'P 1'
#
loop_
_entity.id
_entity.type
_entity.pdbx_description
1 polymer ?
#
loop_
_entity_poly.entity_id
_entity_poly.type
_entity_poly.pdbx_seq_one_letter_code
_entity_poly.pdbx_strand_id
1 'polypeptide(L)'
;MTNEDSTSEISTPTPALQALFQAAVELAAAAGTHQVGPEHLFLVWHNNPGVFPAEPLRAMGFDPVDLLTRLADHVRADNTEQPS
;
A
#
# COMPACT_ATOMS: atom_id res chain seq x y z
N MET A 1 -1.18 34.59 -23.55
CA MET A 1 -1.80 33.44 -22.88
C MET A 1 -0.74 32.37 -22.82
N THR A 2 0.08 32.40 -21.76
CA THR A 2 1.17 31.44 -21.56
C THR A 2 0.58 30.21 -20.89
N ASN A 3 0.65 29.07 -21.58
CA ASN A 3 0.32 27.77 -21.01
C ASN A 3 1.36 27.49 -19.92
N GLU A 4 0.97 27.67 -18.66
CA GLU A 4 1.72 27.15 -17.53
C GLU A 4 1.52 25.64 -17.52
N ASP A 5 2.52 24.96 -18.07
CA ASP A 5 2.70 23.52 -18.01
C ASP A 5 2.70 23.12 -16.53
N SER A 6 1.52 22.76 -16.02
CA SER A 6 1.27 22.35 -14.64
C SER A 6 1.75 20.92 -14.43
N THR A 7 3.00 20.64 -14.83
CA THR A 7 3.73 19.46 -14.38
C THR A 7 4.03 19.68 -12.90
N SER A 8 2.99 19.37 -12.12
CA SER A 8 2.97 19.29 -10.68
C SER A 8 4.31 18.76 -10.18
N GLU A 9 4.97 19.52 -9.32
CA GLU A 9 6.22 19.13 -8.69
C GLU A 9 6.03 17.75 -8.04
N ILE A 10 6.45 16.68 -8.73
CA ILE A 10 6.53 15.35 -8.13
C ILE A 10 7.66 15.47 -7.12
N SER A 11 7.30 15.75 -5.87
CA SER A 11 8.23 15.75 -4.76
C SER A 11 8.87 14.37 -4.70
N THR A 12 10.20 14.31 -4.77
CA THR A 12 10.94 13.06 -4.59
C THR A 12 10.53 12.44 -3.26
N PRO A 13 10.07 11.17 -3.24
CA PRO A 13 9.71 10.49 -2.00
C PRO A 13 10.88 10.54 -1.02
N THR A 14 10.59 10.82 0.25
CA THR A 14 11.61 10.78 1.30
C THR A 14 12.22 9.36 1.38
N PRO A 15 13.45 9.21 1.88
CA PRO A 15 14.05 7.88 2.05
C PRO A 15 13.16 6.92 2.86
N ALA A 16 12.45 7.44 3.87
CA ALA A 16 11.49 6.66 4.65
C ALA A 16 10.32 6.17 3.79
N LEU A 17 9.74 7.03 2.95
CA LEU A 17 8.65 6.64 2.05
C LEU A 17 9.14 5.65 0.96
N GLN A 18 10.36 5.82 0.44
CA GLN A 18 10.96 4.88 -0.50
C GLN A 18 11.11 3.48 0.12
N ALA A 19 11.54 3.40 1.38
CA ALA A 19 11.65 2.13 2.09
C ALA A 19 10.28 1.41 2.24
N LEU A 20 9.20 2.16 2.49
CA LEU A 20 7.86 1.60 2.54
C LEU A 20 7.39 1.07 1.18
N PHE A 21 7.68 1.79 0.09
CA PHE A 21 7.37 1.29 -1.26
C PHE A 21 8.17 0.05 -1.60
N GLN A 22 9.46 0.02 -1.26
CA GLN A 22 10.30 -1.15 -1.49
C GLN A 22 9.77 -2.37 -0.73
N ALA A 23 9.39 -2.21 0.54
CA ALA A 23 8.78 -3.29 1.32
C ALA A 23 7.45 -3.80 0.72
N ALA A 24 6.66 -2.91 0.09
CA ALA A 24 5.42 -3.30 -0.57
C ALA A 24 5.67 -4.07 -1.86
N VAL A 25 6.71 -3.71 -2.62
CA VAL A 25 7.18 -4.49 -3.78
C VAL A 25 7.62 -5.89 -3.35
N GLU A 26 8.37 -6.01 -2.26
CA GLU A 26 8.81 -7.30 -1.71
C GLU A 26 7.62 -8.16 -1.26
N LEU A 27 6.61 -7.54 -0.62
CA LEU A 27 5.38 -8.23 -0.23
C LEU A 27 4.59 -8.73 -1.44
N ALA A 28 4.44 -7.89 -2.47
CA ALA A 28 3.80 -8.26 -3.73
C ALA A 28 4.52 -9.43 -4.42
N ALA A 29 5.85 -9.35 -4.51
CA ALA A 29 6.67 -10.41 -5.08
C ALA A 29 6.57 -11.72 -4.28
N ALA A 30 6.55 -11.64 -2.95
CA ALA A 30 6.36 -12.82 -2.08
C ALA A 30 4.97 -13.43 -2.20
N ALA A 31 3.97 -12.62 -2.57
CA ALA A 31 2.65 -13.10 -2.95
C ALA A 31 2.62 -13.69 -4.38
N GLY A 32 3.62 -13.41 -5.22
CA GLY A 32 3.66 -13.91 -6.60
C GLY A 32 2.97 -12.98 -7.61
N THR A 33 2.61 -11.76 -7.17
CA THR A 33 2.16 -10.69 -8.07
C THR A 33 3.31 -9.76 -8.44
N HIS A 34 3.28 -9.26 -9.66
CA HIS A 34 4.25 -8.27 -10.19
C HIS A 34 3.72 -6.83 -10.08
N GLN A 35 2.53 -6.64 -9.52
CA GLN A 35 1.87 -5.35 -9.36
C GLN A 35 1.70 -5.02 -7.89
N VAL A 36 2.08 -3.80 -7.51
CA VAL A 36 1.85 -3.26 -6.17
C VAL A 36 0.53 -2.49 -6.18
N GLY A 37 -0.48 -3.04 -5.52
CA GLY A 37 -1.73 -2.33 -5.24
C GLY A 37 -1.80 -1.76 -3.82
N PRO A 38 -2.87 -1.00 -3.50
CA PRO A 38 -3.06 -0.35 -2.21
C PRO A 38 -3.02 -1.32 -1.01
N GLU A 39 -3.53 -2.54 -1.17
CA GLU A 39 -3.53 -3.59 -0.16
C GLU A 39 -2.12 -3.91 0.36
N HIS A 40 -1.12 -3.94 -0.53
CA HIS A 40 0.28 -4.17 -0.16
C HIS A 40 0.82 -3.01 0.68
N LEU A 41 0.48 -1.77 0.32
CA LEU A 41 0.88 -0.57 1.06
C LEU A 41 0.26 -0.55 2.46
N PHE A 42 -1.04 -0.83 2.57
CA PHE A 42 -1.74 -0.85 3.85
C PHE A 42 -1.18 -1.93 4.80
N LEU A 43 -0.86 -3.12 4.27
CA LEU A 43 -0.25 -4.20 5.04
C LEU A 43 1.17 -3.84 5.52
N VAL A 44 1.99 -3.20 4.68
CA VAL A 44 3.31 -2.71 5.08
C VAL A 44 3.18 -1.62 6.14
N TRP A 45 2.30 -0.63 5.93
CA TRP A 45 2.14 0.47 6.88
C TRP A 45 1.69 -0.01 8.25
N HIS A 46 0.82 -1.02 8.32
CA HIS A 46 0.40 -1.62 9.59
C HIS A 46 1.58 -2.07 10.47
N ASN A 47 2.61 -2.64 9.85
CA ASN A 47 3.81 -3.11 10.55
C ASN A 47 4.83 -1.99 10.86
N ASN A 48 4.57 -0.76 10.42
CA ASN A 48 5.43 0.39 10.62
C ASN A 48 4.74 1.40 11.56
N PRO A 49 5.18 1.51 12.82
CA PRO A 49 4.57 2.41 13.79
C PRO A 49 4.59 3.87 13.30
N GLY A 50 3.43 4.53 13.33
CA GLY A 50 3.31 5.95 13.00
C GLY A 50 2.94 6.29 11.55
N VAL A 51 2.88 5.31 10.64
CA VAL A 51 2.44 5.54 9.25
C VAL A 51 1.07 4.94 8.93
N PHE A 52 0.63 3.92 9.69
CA PHE A 52 -0.69 3.35 9.48
C PHE A 52 -1.82 4.27 9.97
N PRO A 53 -2.81 4.61 9.13
CA PRO A 53 -3.85 5.58 9.47
C PRO A 53 -4.97 4.96 10.32
N ALA A 54 -4.65 4.31 11.44
CA ALA A 54 -5.63 3.63 12.29
C ALA A 54 -6.71 4.58 12.82
N GLU A 55 -6.33 5.75 13.35
CA GLU A 55 -7.28 6.73 13.88
C GLU A 55 -8.19 7.33 12.80
N PRO A 56 -7.68 7.80 11.64
CA PRO A 56 -8.53 8.19 10.52
C PRO A 56 -9.50 7.08 10.07
N LEU A 57 -9.04 5.83 9.97
CA LEU A 57 -9.88 4.70 9.58
C LEU A 57 -11.02 4.46 10.58
N ARG A 58 -10.73 4.51 11.89
CA ARG A 58 -11.73 4.41 12.96
C ARG A 58 -12.74 5.55 12.90
N ALA A 59 -12.28 6.78 12.65
CA ALA A 59 -13.16 7.94 12.51
C ALA A 59 -14.14 7.83 11.33
N MET A 60 -13.75 7.08 10.28
CA MET A 60 -14.61 6.75 9.14
C MET A 60 -15.52 5.52 9.38
N GLY A 61 -15.44 4.89 10.56
CA GLY A 61 -16.26 3.73 10.92
C GLY A 61 -15.68 2.38 10.48
N PHE A 62 -14.43 2.33 10.03
CA PHE A 62 -13.74 1.08 9.75
C PHE A 62 -13.08 0.53 11.02
N ASP A 63 -13.16 -0.80 11.22
CA ASP A 63 -12.27 -1.50 12.13
C ASP A 63 -10.96 -1.79 11.39
N PRO A 64 -9.83 -1.19 11.78
CA PRO A 64 -8.57 -1.41 11.08
C PRO A 64 -8.10 -2.86 11.14
N VAL A 65 -8.44 -3.62 12.18
CA VAL A 65 -8.05 -5.04 12.29
C VAL A 65 -8.83 -5.90 11.31
N ASP A 66 -10.14 -5.72 11.22
CA ASP A 66 -10.99 -6.40 10.23
C ASP A 66 -10.56 -6.04 8.81
N LEU A 67 -10.32 -4.74 8.53
CA LEU A 67 -9.83 -4.30 7.23
C LEU A 67 -8.53 -5.00 6.82
N LEU A 68 -7.53 -5.02 7.71
CA LEU A 68 -6.24 -5.65 7.44
C LEU A 68 -6.36 -7.15 7.25
N THR A 69 -7.24 -7.80 8.01
CA THR A 69 -7.51 -9.24 7.85
C THR A 69 -8.05 -9.53 6.45
N ARG A 70 -9.05 -8.75 6.00
CA ARG A 70 -9.62 -8.90 4.66
C ARG A 70 -8.62 -8.61 3.54
N LEU A 71 -7.76 -7.60 3.71
CA LEU A 71 -6.70 -7.30 2.75
C LEU A 71 -5.67 -8.42 2.67
N ALA A 72 -5.26 -8.97 3.82
CA ALA A 72 -4.33 -10.10 3.86
C ALA A 72 -4.92 -11.35 3.20
N ASP A 73 -6.21 -11.63 3.42
CA ASP A 73 -6.89 -12.75 2.80
C ASP A 73 -7.06 -12.57 1.29
N HIS A 74 -7.34 -11.34 0.83
CA HIS A 74 -7.39 -11.02 -0.60
C HIS A 74 -6.02 -11.25 -1.28
N VAL A 75 -4.94 -10.73 -0.70
CA VAL A 75 -3.58 -10.94 -1.20
C VAL A 75 -3.22 -12.43 -1.25
N ARG A 76 -3.68 -13.25 -0.29
CA ARG A 76 -3.46 -14.71 -0.33
C ARG A 76 -4.28 -15.41 -1.40
N ALA A 77 -5.51 -14.96 -1.66
CA ALA A 77 -6.40 -15.59 -2.62
C ALA A 77 -5.88 -15.45 -4.06
N ASP A 78 -5.37 -14.25 -4.41
CA ASP A 78 -4.76 -13.99 -5.72
C ASP A 78 -3.61 -14.98 -6.03
N ASN A 79 -2.91 -15.47 -4.99
CA ASN A 79 -1.79 -16.41 -5.10
C ASN A 79 -2.22 -17.83 -5.49
N THR A 80 -3.50 -18.17 -5.34
CA THR A 80 -4.02 -19.52 -5.64
C THR A 80 -4.55 -19.67 -7.06
N GLU A 81 -4.72 -18.58 -7.80
CA GLU A 81 -5.34 -18.57 -9.13
C GLU A 81 -4.37 -18.31 -10.30
N GLN A 82 -3.10 -17.99 -10.05
CA GLN A 82 -2.10 -17.84 -11.12
C GLN A 82 -1.32 -19.14 -11.38
N PRO A 83 -1.45 -19.78 -12.57
CA PRO A 83 -0.67 -20.96 -12.93
C PRO A 83 0.81 -20.58 -13.13
N SER A 84 1.68 -21.50 -12.68
CA SER A 84 3.15 -21.44 -12.78
C SER A 84 3.68 -21.39 -14.21
#